data_AF-A0AAI9V0X3-F1
#
_entry.id   AF-A0AAI9V0X3-F1
#
_cell.length_a   1.000
_cell.length_b   1.000
_cell.length_c   1.000
_cell.angle_alpha   90.00
_cell.angle_beta   90.00
_cell.angle_gamma   90.00
#
_symmetry.space_group_name_H-M   'P 1'
#
loop_
_entity.id
_entity.type
_entity.pdbx_description
1 polymer ?
#
loop_
_entity_poly.entity_id
_entity_poly.type
_entity_poly.pdbx_seq_one_letter_code
_entity_poly.pdbx_strand_id
1 'polypeptide(L)'
;MLHALQAVVIYLLLQANDLQSIQESNIKALLVVPNLLARSLHLTLNYELDLISKLSLDRRGWILPRDRRTICLLFGIELLMDVDLNAEEPADCGGYSLLPLPSGRDLWEAVSSDEWRARYRRLRAESCDEKVLSIQDLRKARRALGADSEDRSQEDQLVARVAKWCEGIDEFGMMVWMAVMLE
;
A
#
# COMPACT_ATOMS: atom_id res chain seq x y z
N MET A 1 13.12 -10.99 3.66
CA MET A 1 12.34 -11.02 2.41
C MET A 1 11.99 -9.61 1.93
N LEU A 2 11.34 -8.77 2.75
CA LEU A 2 11.06 -7.37 2.39
C LEU A 2 12.28 -6.58 1.89
N HIS A 3 13.41 -6.59 2.61
CA HIS A 3 14.61 -5.85 2.18
C HIS A 3 15.14 -6.33 0.82
N ALA A 4 15.01 -7.63 0.52
CA ALA A 4 15.37 -8.18 -0.78
C ALA A 4 14.41 -7.70 -1.88
N LEU A 5 13.10 -7.69 -1.59
CA LEU A 5 12.08 -7.14 -2.47
C LEU A 5 12.30 -5.65 -2.74
N GLN A 6 12.61 -4.85 -1.71
CA GLN A 6 12.96 -3.44 -1.87
C GLN A 6 14.18 -3.25 -2.76
N ALA A 7 15.24 -4.04 -2.56
CA ALA A 7 16.43 -3.98 -3.41
C ALA A 7 16.11 -4.35 -4.88
N VAL A 8 15.29 -5.37 -5.10
CA VAL A 8 14.85 -5.79 -6.45
C VAL A 8 13.99 -4.71 -7.11
N VAL A 9 13.07 -4.09 -6.38
CA VAL A 9 12.23 -2.99 -6.90
C VAL A 9 13.07 -1.76 -7.23
N ILE A 10 14.04 -1.39 -6.38
CA ILE A 10 14.98 -0.30 -6.69
C ILE A 10 15.79 -0.63 -7.95
N TYR A 11 16.31 -1.85 -8.04
CA TYR A 11 17.02 -2.30 -9.22
C TYR A 11 16.14 -2.22 -10.49
N LEU A 12 14.89 -2.67 -10.42
CA LEU A 12 13.91 -2.53 -11.48
C LEU A 12 13.72 -1.09 -11.95
N LEU A 13 13.51 -0.17 -11.00
CA LEU A 13 13.31 1.25 -11.32
C LEU A 13 14.55 1.89 -11.95
N LEU A 14 15.75 1.50 -11.49
CA LEU A 14 17.01 1.94 -12.08
C LEU A 14 17.17 1.40 -13.51
N GLN A 15 16.81 0.14 -13.73
CA GLN A 15 16.87 -0.50 -15.04
C GLN A 15 15.85 0.09 -16.03
N ALA A 16 14.64 0.43 -15.55
CA ALA A 16 13.65 1.13 -16.37
C ALA A 16 14.14 2.49 -16.88
N ASN A 17 15.08 3.12 -16.16
CA ASN A 17 15.69 4.40 -16.54
C ASN A 17 16.86 4.26 -17.52
N ASP A 18 17.48 3.07 -17.64
CA ASP A 18 18.58 2.79 -18.58
C ASP A 18 18.41 1.41 -19.27
N LEU A 19 17.53 1.40 -20.26
CA LEU A 19 17.20 0.21 -21.05
C LEU A 19 18.36 -0.27 -21.93
N GLN A 20 19.41 0.53 -22.16
CA GLN A 20 20.55 0.15 -23.00
C GLN A 20 21.53 -0.79 -22.30
N SER A 21 21.47 -0.86 -20.97
CA SER A 21 22.36 -1.72 -20.16
C SER A 21 21.88 -3.17 -20.03
N ILE A 22 20.67 -3.49 -20.53
CA ILE A 22 19.99 -4.76 -20.26
C ILE A 22 20.20 -5.76 -21.38
N GLN A 23 20.80 -6.92 -21.06
CA GLN A 23 20.71 -8.11 -21.93
C GLN A 23 19.27 -8.66 -21.93
N GLU A 24 18.72 -9.02 -23.10
CA GLU A 24 17.32 -9.46 -23.27
C GLU A 24 16.87 -10.57 -22.29
N SER A 25 17.80 -11.46 -21.90
CA SER A 25 17.56 -12.53 -20.92
C SER A 25 17.21 -12.01 -19.51
N ASN A 26 17.67 -10.80 -19.15
CA ASN A 26 17.45 -10.21 -17.84
C ASN A 26 16.07 -9.53 -17.71
N ILE A 27 15.41 -9.15 -18.81
CA ILE A 27 14.10 -8.48 -18.78
C ILE A 27 13.03 -9.39 -18.18
N LYS A 28 13.02 -10.67 -18.56
CA LYS A 28 12.06 -11.65 -18.00
C LYS A 28 12.31 -11.88 -16.51
N ALA A 29 13.57 -12.02 -16.09
CA ALA A 29 13.92 -12.17 -14.68
C ALA A 29 13.55 -10.92 -13.86
N LEU A 30 13.71 -9.73 -14.45
CA LEU A 30 13.33 -8.46 -13.86
C LEU A 30 11.83 -8.37 -13.56
N LEU A 31 10.97 -8.99 -14.35
CA LEU A 31 9.52 -9.03 -14.10
C LEU A 31 9.11 -10.17 -13.15
N VAL A 32 9.71 -11.35 -13.32
CA VAL A 32 9.30 -12.57 -12.60
C VAL A 32 9.78 -12.59 -11.15
N VAL A 33 11.01 -12.13 -10.87
CA VAL A 33 11.59 -12.18 -9.52
C VAL A 33 10.84 -11.29 -8.51
N PRO A 34 10.54 -10.00 -8.81
CA PRO A 34 9.75 -9.17 -7.90
C PRO A 34 8.35 -9.73 -7.70
N ASN A 35 7.73 -10.32 -8.72
CA ASN A 35 6.46 -11.04 -8.57
C ASN A 35 6.56 -12.15 -7.51
N LEU A 36 7.48 -13.10 -7.70
CA LEU A 36 7.63 -14.22 -6.77
C LEU A 36 7.88 -13.77 -5.33
N LEU A 37 8.68 -12.70 -5.17
CA LEU A 37 8.94 -12.10 -3.87
C LEU A 37 7.71 -11.38 -3.30
N ALA A 38 6.95 -10.65 -4.13
CA ALA A 38 5.71 -9.97 -3.76
C ALA A 38 4.65 -10.97 -3.30
N ARG A 39 4.41 -12.01 -4.10
CA ARG A 39 3.46 -13.09 -3.81
C ARG A 39 3.84 -13.87 -2.56
N SER A 40 5.12 -14.24 -2.42
CA SER A 40 5.60 -14.90 -1.21
C SER A 40 5.41 -14.02 0.02
N LEU A 41 5.67 -12.72 -0.09
CA LEU A 41 5.46 -11.76 1.00
C LEU A 41 3.97 -11.62 1.32
N HIS A 42 3.12 -11.54 0.30
CA HIS A 42 1.67 -11.45 0.40
C HIS A 42 1.08 -12.66 1.15
N LEU A 43 1.48 -13.87 0.80
CA LEU A 43 1.02 -15.11 1.45
C LEU A 43 1.56 -15.26 2.89
N THR A 44 2.69 -14.64 3.20
CA THR A 44 3.32 -14.70 4.53
C THR A 44 2.72 -13.64 5.47
N LEU A 45 2.21 -12.53 4.93
CA LEU A 45 1.69 -11.42 5.72
C LEU A 45 0.20 -11.59 5.98
N ASN A 46 -0.17 -11.65 7.25
CA ASN A 46 -1.57 -11.49 7.65
C ASN A 46 -1.86 -9.98 7.81
N TYR A 47 -2.46 -9.39 6.77
CA TYR A 47 -2.81 -7.97 6.73
C TYR A 47 -3.79 -7.54 7.83
N GLU A 48 -4.56 -8.46 8.43
CA GLU A 48 -5.52 -8.13 9.49
C GLU A 48 -4.89 -8.19 10.90
N LEU A 49 -4.00 -9.15 11.17
CA LEU A 49 -3.47 -9.41 12.52
C LEU A 49 -2.24 -8.55 12.89
N ASP A 50 -1.38 -8.21 11.92
CA ASP A 50 -0.06 -7.60 12.21
C ASP A 50 -0.08 -6.08 12.37
N LEU A 51 -1.19 -5.42 12.03
CA LEU A 51 -1.21 -3.99 11.83
C LEU A 51 -1.57 -3.15 13.06
N ILE A 52 -2.38 -3.68 13.97
CA ILE A 52 -2.86 -2.96 15.17
C ILE A 52 -2.16 -3.49 16.43
N SER A 53 -1.81 -4.78 16.45
CA SER A 53 -1.31 -5.47 17.64
C SER A 53 0.21 -5.34 17.88
N LYS A 54 1.01 -5.02 16.85
CA LYS A 54 2.49 -5.12 16.90
C LYS A 54 3.27 -3.79 16.90
N LEU A 55 2.63 -2.62 16.86
CA LEU A 55 3.39 -1.37 16.95
C LEU A 55 3.87 -1.11 18.39
N SER A 56 5.02 -1.68 18.72
CA SER A 56 5.87 -1.15 19.78
C SER A 56 6.29 0.29 19.40
N LEU A 57 6.29 1.21 20.37
CA LEU A 57 6.71 2.62 20.23
C LEU A 57 8.21 2.79 19.91
N ASP A 58 8.90 1.70 19.56
CA ASP A 58 10.31 1.68 19.22
C ASP A 58 10.53 1.90 17.72
N ARG A 59 11.75 2.26 17.31
CA ARG A 59 12.16 2.43 15.91
C ARG A 59 11.95 1.17 15.08
N ARG A 60 11.77 0.00 15.70
CA ARG A 60 11.35 -1.24 15.01
C ARG A 60 9.88 -1.22 14.57
N GLY A 61 9.04 -0.39 15.18
CA GLY A 61 7.66 -0.14 14.75
C GLY A 61 7.54 0.62 13.42
N TRP A 62 8.61 1.27 12.94
CA TRP A 62 8.71 1.88 11.60
C TRP A 62 8.67 0.87 10.45
N ILE A 63 8.85 -0.41 10.76
CA ILE A 63 8.89 -1.47 9.75
C ILE A 63 7.50 -1.59 9.08
N LEU A 64 6.42 -1.56 9.87
CA LEU A 64 5.06 -1.74 9.33
C LEU A 64 4.64 -0.67 8.30
N PRO A 65 4.82 0.66 8.53
CA PRO A 65 4.56 1.67 7.49
C PRO A 65 5.40 1.49 6.21
N ARG A 66 6.66 1.07 6.37
CA ARG A 66 7.58 0.80 5.26
C ARG A 66 7.13 -0.40 4.44
N ASP A 67 6.62 -1.42 5.10
CA ASP A 67 6.13 -2.65 4.49
C ASP A 67 4.90 -2.35 3.63
N ARG A 68 3.93 -1.57 4.16
CA ARG A 68 2.72 -1.17 3.42
C ARG A 68 3.05 -0.47 2.11
N ARG A 69 3.91 0.54 2.15
CA ARG A 69 4.31 1.30 0.95
C ARG A 69 5.00 0.44 -0.08
N THR A 70 5.86 -0.49 0.35
CA THR A 70 6.55 -1.41 -0.56
C THR A 70 5.55 -2.30 -1.31
N ILE A 71 4.52 -2.80 -0.61
CA ILE A 71 3.51 -3.68 -1.21
C ILE A 71 2.53 -2.88 -2.08
N CYS A 72 2.13 -1.67 -1.67
CA CYS A 72 1.33 -0.79 -2.52
C CYS A 72 2.05 -0.39 -3.82
N LEU A 73 3.37 -0.26 -3.79
CA LEU A 73 4.17 0.00 -4.98
C LEU A 73 4.12 -1.19 -5.96
N LEU A 74 4.11 -2.42 -5.45
CA LEU A 74 3.97 -3.62 -6.28
C LEU A 74 2.60 -3.66 -6.94
N PHE A 75 1.53 -3.42 -6.17
CA PHE A 75 0.18 -3.24 -6.72
C PHE A 75 0.16 -2.21 -7.87
N GLY A 76 0.80 -1.05 -7.70
CA GLY A 76 0.91 -0.06 -8.76
C GLY A 76 1.69 -0.54 -9.99
N ILE A 77 2.78 -1.29 -9.80
CA ILE A 77 3.57 -1.88 -10.88
C ILE A 77 2.74 -2.94 -11.65
N GLU A 78 1.96 -3.77 -10.96
CA GLU A 78 1.06 -4.74 -11.59
C GLU A 78 0.05 -4.08 -12.51
N LEU A 79 -0.64 -3.06 -12.00
CA LEU A 79 -1.60 -2.27 -12.77
C LEU A 79 -0.96 -1.62 -13.99
N LEU A 80 0.23 -1.03 -13.84
CA LEU A 80 0.92 -0.36 -14.95
C LEU A 80 1.39 -1.32 -16.04
N MET A 81 1.75 -2.55 -15.67
CA MET A 81 2.23 -3.55 -16.63
C MET A 81 1.10 -4.37 -17.26
N ASP A 82 -0.15 -4.21 -16.77
CA ASP A 82 -1.30 -5.05 -17.14
C ASP A 82 -0.97 -6.55 -17.02
N VAL A 83 -0.21 -6.90 -15.97
CA VAL A 83 0.15 -8.29 -15.66
C VAL A 83 -0.51 -8.68 -14.36
N ASP A 84 -1.39 -9.67 -14.43
CA ASP A 84 -1.88 -10.34 -13.23
C ASP A 84 -0.76 -11.22 -12.66
N LEU A 85 -0.05 -10.69 -11.67
CA LEU A 85 1.02 -11.40 -11.00
C LEU A 85 0.49 -12.51 -10.06
N ASN A 86 -0.83 -12.53 -9.81
CA ASN A 86 -1.54 -13.48 -8.93
C ASN A 86 -2.49 -14.43 -9.70
N ALA A 87 -2.26 -14.61 -11.00
CA ALA A 87 -3.09 -15.32 -11.99
C ALA A 87 -3.54 -16.78 -11.70
N GLU A 88 -3.24 -17.34 -10.53
CA GLU A 88 -3.76 -18.67 -10.14
C GLU A 88 -5.22 -18.63 -9.70
N GLU A 89 -5.74 -17.48 -9.22
CA GLU A 89 -7.17 -17.30 -8.89
C GLU A 89 -7.64 -15.90 -9.28
N PRO A 90 -8.86 -15.75 -9.86
CA PRO A 90 -9.44 -14.43 -10.11
C PRO A 90 -9.77 -13.76 -8.76
N ALA A 91 -8.81 -12.99 -8.25
CA ALA A 91 -8.94 -12.30 -6.98
C ALA A 91 -9.36 -10.84 -7.18
N ASP A 92 -10.26 -10.35 -6.34
CA ASP A 92 -10.62 -8.93 -6.31
C ASP A 92 -9.37 -8.08 -6.03
N CYS A 93 -9.14 -7.06 -6.85
CA CYS A 93 -7.94 -6.20 -6.82
C CYS A 93 -6.62 -6.98 -6.98
N GLY A 94 -6.58 -8.04 -7.79
CA GLY A 94 -5.37 -8.83 -8.02
C GLY A 94 -4.80 -9.44 -6.73
N GLY A 95 -5.64 -9.74 -5.74
CA GLY A 95 -5.23 -10.25 -4.43
C GLY A 95 -4.95 -9.16 -3.39
N TYR A 96 -4.86 -7.88 -3.77
CA TYR A 96 -4.52 -6.78 -2.87
C TYR A 96 -5.72 -6.12 -2.18
N SER A 97 -6.92 -6.70 -2.26
CA SER A 97 -8.14 -6.11 -1.69
C SER A 97 -8.00 -5.75 -0.20
N LEU A 98 -7.38 -6.63 0.60
CA LEU A 98 -7.14 -6.44 2.03
C LEU A 98 -5.85 -5.66 2.34
N LEU A 99 -5.11 -5.20 1.33
CA LEU A 99 -3.89 -4.45 1.53
C LEU A 99 -4.22 -3.11 2.21
N PRO A 100 -3.70 -2.84 3.42
CA PRO A 100 -3.84 -1.55 4.09
C PRO A 100 -3.24 -0.40 3.26
N LEU A 101 -3.93 0.73 3.26
CA LEU A 101 -3.46 1.96 2.61
C LEU A 101 -2.11 2.41 3.20
N PRO A 102 -1.27 3.06 2.38
CA PRO A 102 0.00 3.59 2.87
C PRO A 102 -0.26 4.62 3.96
N SER A 103 0.64 4.65 4.94
CA SER A 103 0.59 5.66 5.99
C SER A 103 0.74 7.06 5.40
N GLY A 104 0.03 8.03 5.95
CA GLY A 104 0.20 9.44 5.59
C GLY A 104 1.59 9.99 5.91
N ARG A 105 1.83 11.22 5.47
CA ARG A 105 3.10 11.94 5.59
C ARG A 105 3.65 11.95 7.02
N ASP A 106 2.78 12.12 8.01
CA ASP A 106 3.15 12.24 9.43
C ASP A 106 3.96 11.06 9.97
N LEU A 107 3.74 9.86 9.43
CA LEU A 107 4.44 8.65 9.87
C LEU A 107 5.62 8.27 9.00
N TRP A 108 5.76 8.88 7.82
CA TRP A 108 6.81 8.57 6.85
C TRP A 108 7.92 9.61 6.79
N GLU A 109 7.60 10.88 7.00
CA GLU A 109 8.55 11.98 6.90
C GLU A 109 9.74 11.76 7.86
N ALA A 110 10.95 11.99 7.35
CA ALA A 110 12.17 11.83 8.12
C ALA A 110 12.30 12.96 9.15
N VAL A 111 11.81 12.71 10.36
CA VAL A 111 11.86 13.64 11.48
C VAL A 111 12.64 13.07 12.67
N SER A 112 12.85 13.88 13.70
CA SER A 112 13.47 13.41 14.94
C SER A 112 12.65 12.29 15.58
N SER A 113 13.31 11.40 16.32
CA SER A 113 12.61 10.27 16.97
C SER A 113 11.55 10.73 17.97
N ASP A 114 11.78 11.86 18.65
CA ASP A 114 10.82 12.42 19.61
C ASP A 114 9.59 12.98 18.92
N GLU A 115 9.80 13.70 17.81
CA GLU A 115 8.73 14.22 16.98
C GLU A 115 7.90 13.12 16.34
N TRP A 116 8.54 12.09 15.78
CA TRP A 116 7.83 10.94 15.21
C TRP A 116 6.97 10.24 16.26
N ARG A 117 7.50 10.00 17.47
CA ARG A 117 6.72 9.40 18.56
C ARG A 117 5.54 10.27 18.99
N ALA A 118 5.68 11.59 18.96
CA ALA A 118 4.59 12.51 19.25
C ALA A 118 3.48 12.45 18.19
N ARG A 119 3.86 12.48 16.89
CA ARG A 119 2.93 12.31 15.75
C ARG A 119 2.20 10.97 15.83
N TYR A 120 2.93 9.89 16.09
CA TYR A 120 2.35 8.56 16.22
C TYR A 120 1.35 8.45 17.40
N ARG A 121 1.68 9.02 18.57
CA ARG A 121 0.77 9.03 19.72
C ARG A 121 -0.53 9.79 19.43
N ARG A 122 -0.43 10.93 18.74
CA ARG A 122 -1.60 11.72 18.32
C ARG A 122 -2.50 10.90 17.39
N LEU A 123 -1.91 10.32 16.34
CA LEU A 123 -2.64 9.49 15.38
C LEU A 123 -3.31 8.28 16.05
N ARG A 124 -2.63 7.63 17.00
CA ARG A 124 -3.23 6.53 17.78
C ARG A 124 -4.38 6.98 18.68
N ALA A 125 -4.27 8.15 19.30
CA ALA A 125 -5.33 8.70 20.14
C ALA A 125 -6.58 9.07 19.32
N GLU A 126 -6.39 9.55 18.08
CA GLU A 126 -7.49 9.84 17.16
C GLU A 126 -8.13 8.59 16.57
N SER A 127 -7.35 7.54 16.33
CA SER A 127 -7.79 6.30 15.66
C SER A 127 -8.10 5.15 16.62
N CYS A 128 -8.44 5.46 17.88
CA CYS A 128 -8.32 4.53 19.01
C CYS A 128 -9.16 3.24 18.92
N ASP A 129 -10.04 3.10 17.91
CA ASP A 129 -10.79 1.87 17.61
C ASP A 129 -11.11 1.70 16.11
N GLU A 130 -10.46 2.48 15.24
CA GLU A 130 -10.80 2.49 13.82
C GLU A 130 -10.01 1.45 13.02
N LYS A 131 -10.71 0.58 12.27
CA LYS A 131 -10.10 -0.38 11.33
C LYS A 131 -9.20 0.35 10.33
N VAL A 132 -7.98 -0.12 10.12
CA VAL A 132 -7.09 0.46 9.09
C VAL A 132 -7.75 0.35 7.71
N LEU A 133 -7.81 1.46 6.98
CA LEU A 133 -8.35 1.49 5.62
C LEU A 133 -7.54 0.60 4.68
N SER A 134 -8.23 -0.14 3.80
CA SER A 134 -7.65 -1.01 2.78
C SER A 134 -7.89 -0.49 1.35
N ILE A 135 -7.28 -1.13 0.34
CA ILE A 135 -7.57 -0.85 -1.07
C ILE A 135 -9.05 -1.09 -1.39
N GLN A 136 -9.67 -2.15 -0.84
CA GLN A 136 -11.08 -2.42 -1.04
C GLN A 136 -11.97 -1.30 -0.48
N ASP A 137 -11.61 -0.75 0.68
CA ASP A 137 -12.32 0.37 1.31
C ASP A 137 -12.26 1.63 0.43
N LEU A 138 -11.10 1.86 -0.20
CA LEU A 138 -10.91 2.96 -1.15
C LEU A 138 -11.82 2.82 -2.37
N ARG A 139 -11.95 1.60 -2.90
CA ARG A 139 -12.86 1.30 -4.03
C ARG A 139 -14.32 1.44 -3.65
N LYS A 140 -14.70 0.99 -2.45
CA LYS A 140 -16.07 1.15 -1.93
C LYS A 140 -16.44 2.62 -1.78
N ALA A 141 -15.57 3.44 -1.20
CA ALA A 141 -15.76 4.88 -1.09
C ALA A 141 -15.92 5.55 -2.47
N ARG A 142 -15.11 5.13 -3.46
CA ARG A 142 -15.25 5.62 -4.85
C ARG A 142 -16.62 5.28 -5.46
N ARG A 143 -17.10 4.05 -5.27
CA ARG A 143 -18.42 3.62 -5.80
C ARG A 143 -19.56 4.36 -5.12
N ALA A 144 -19.46 4.58 -3.81
CA ALA A 144 -20.46 5.34 -3.04
C ALA A 144 -20.60 6.79 -3.51
N LEU A 145 -19.50 7.43 -3.97
CA LEU A 145 -19.55 8.78 -4.54
C LEU A 145 -20.32 8.87 -5.87
N GLY A 146 -20.53 7.74 -6.56
CA GLY A 146 -21.19 7.69 -7.87
C GLY A 146 -22.56 7.01 -7.90
N ALA A 147 -23.01 6.43 -6.78
CA ALA A 147 -24.26 5.68 -6.70
C ALA A 147 -25.25 6.34 -5.73
N ASP A 148 -26.50 6.47 -6.14
CA ASP A 148 -27.62 6.77 -5.23
C ASP A 148 -27.96 5.49 -4.44
N SER A 149 -27.16 5.18 -3.42
CA SER A 149 -27.36 4.03 -2.53
C SER A 149 -28.32 4.37 -1.38
N GLU A 150 -29.12 3.39 -0.96
CA GLU A 150 -30.12 3.52 0.12
C GLU A 150 -29.49 3.42 1.52
N ASP A 151 -28.26 2.91 1.66
CA ASP A 151 -27.57 2.73 2.95
C ASP A 151 -26.50 3.81 3.20
N ARG A 152 -26.94 5.07 3.20
CA ARG A 152 -26.05 6.26 3.24
C ARG A 152 -25.17 6.33 4.49
N SER A 153 -25.64 5.84 5.64
CA SER A 153 -24.97 6.12 6.91
C SER A 153 -23.57 5.50 7.07
N GLN A 154 -23.36 4.28 6.58
CA GLN A 154 -22.05 3.61 6.63
C GLN A 154 -21.14 4.05 5.48
N GLU A 155 -21.72 4.25 4.30
CA GLU A 155 -21.00 4.74 3.13
C GLU A 155 -20.47 6.17 3.35
N ASP A 156 -21.28 7.06 3.94
CA ASP A 156 -20.89 8.44 4.27
C ASP A 156 -19.73 8.46 5.28
N GLN A 157 -19.76 7.57 6.29
CA GLN A 157 -18.66 7.42 7.24
C GLN A 157 -17.39 6.93 6.54
N LEU A 158 -17.50 5.95 5.65
CA LEU A 158 -16.36 5.44 4.89
C LEU A 158 -15.74 6.53 3.99
N VAL A 159 -16.59 7.29 3.29
CA VAL A 159 -16.18 8.41 2.45
C VAL A 159 -15.49 9.49 3.28
N ALA A 160 -16.02 9.84 4.46
CA ALA A 160 -15.39 10.80 5.36
C ALA A 160 -14.01 10.33 5.85
N ARG A 161 -13.86 9.03 6.15
CA ARG A 161 -12.57 8.45 6.56
C ARG A 161 -11.55 8.44 5.43
N VAL A 162 -11.99 8.12 4.21
CA VAL A 162 -11.14 8.22 3.01
C VAL A 162 -10.74 9.67 2.73
N ALA A 163 -11.67 10.62 2.87
CA ALA A 163 -11.37 12.05 2.73
C ALA A 163 -10.32 12.51 3.75
N LYS A 164 -10.47 12.14 5.04
CA LYS A 164 -9.46 12.42 6.08
C LYS A 164 -8.11 11.79 5.74
N TRP A 165 -8.09 10.59 5.18
CA TRP A 165 -6.84 9.97 4.73
C TRP A 165 -6.21 10.79 3.58
N CYS A 166 -7.00 11.20 2.59
CA CYS A 166 -6.55 12.04 1.46
C CYS A 166 -6.00 13.42 1.89
N GLU A 167 -6.42 13.97 3.02
CA GLU A 167 -5.82 15.21 3.56
C GLU A 167 -4.38 15.01 4.04
N GLY A 168 -4.02 13.79 4.45
CA GLY A 168 -2.72 13.45 5.04
C GLY A 168 -1.77 12.66 4.13
N ILE A 169 -2.14 12.38 2.88
CA ILE A 169 -1.27 11.62 1.96
C ILE A 169 -0.15 12.47 1.39
N ASP A 170 0.96 11.79 1.07
CA ASP A 170 2.06 12.34 0.27
C ASP A 170 1.92 11.94 -1.21
N GLU A 171 2.91 12.27 -2.03
CA GLU A 171 2.92 11.98 -3.47
C GLU A 171 2.75 10.49 -3.76
N PHE A 172 3.29 9.63 -2.89
CA PHE A 172 3.12 8.18 -3.01
C PHE A 172 1.69 7.74 -2.71
N GLY A 173 1.08 8.24 -1.62
CA GLY A 173 -0.33 7.96 -1.34
C GLY A 173 -1.26 8.45 -2.46
N MET A 174 -0.94 9.59 -3.09
CA MET A 174 -1.67 10.10 -4.25
C MET A 174 -1.54 9.17 -5.47
N MET A 175 -0.34 8.62 -5.72
CA MET A 175 -0.13 7.61 -6.75
C MET A 175 -1.02 6.39 -6.53
N VAL A 176 -1.09 5.87 -5.29
CA VAL A 176 -1.95 4.72 -4.95
C VAL A 176 -3.42 5.05 -5.17
N TRP A 177 -3.88 6.24 -4.78
CA TRP A 177 -5.24 6.71 -5.06
C TRP A 177 -5.53 6.74 -6.56
N MET A 178 -4.65 7.32 -7.36
CA MET A 178 -4.80 7.37 -8.82
C MET A 178 -4.78 5.97 -9.45
N ALA A 179 -3.94 5.06 -8.96
CA ALA A 179 -3.89 3.68 -9.45
C ALA A 179 -5.22 2.96 -9.23
N VAL A 180 -5.80 3.08 -8.03
CA VAL A 180 -7.14 2.53 -7.74
C VAL A 180 -8.23 3.19 -8.59
N MET A 181 -8.04 4.46 -8.99
CA MET A 181 -8.98 5.14 -9.89
C MET A 181 -8.98 4.60 -11.33
N LEU A 182 -7.91 3.95 -11.77
CA LEU A 182 -7.76 3.42 -13.13
C LEU A 182 -8.40 2.03 -13.33
N GLU A 183 -8.64 1.27 -12.25
CA GLU A 183 -9.40 0.01 -12.26
C GLU A 183 -10.93 0.23 -12.32
#